data_AF-A0A6L3AGK0-F1
#
_entry.id   AF-A0A6L3AGK0-F1
#
_cell.length_a   1.000
_cell.length_b   1.000
_cell.length_c   1.000
_cell.angle_alpha   90.00
_cell.angle_beta   90.00
_cell.angle_gamma   90.00
#
_symmetry.space_group_name_H-M   'P 1'
#
loop_
_entity.id
_entity.type
_entity.pdbx_description
1 polymer ?
#
loop_
_entity_poly.entity_id
_entity_poly.type
_entity_poly.pdbx_seq_one_letter_code
_entity_poly.pdbx_strand_id
1 'polypeptide(L)'
;MPEQYAASDKRTGLEVTVTGEFPPHPEDRVRIARTSQLFTRLMSTILATENETQRRERFMAIESQLEMADALIREDVEEVQRLMRQTMARMGISQEQLDDVMRQIIEQLGEGGGPASPGAGE
;
A
#
# COMPACT_ATOMS: atom_id res chain seq x y z
N MET A 1 10.20 -25.40 -13.28
CA MET A 1 8.75 -25.23 -13.54
C MET A 1 8.27 -24.15 -12.61
N PRO A 2 7.42 -23.21 -13.07
CA PRO A 2 6.88 -22.19 -12.19
C PRO A 2 6.07 -22.87 -11.08
N GLU A 3 6.26 -22.39 -9.87
CA GLU A 3 5.52 -22.83 -8.70
C GLU A 3 4.16 -22.13 -8.66
N GLN A 4 3.16 -22.80 -8.08
CA GLN A 4 1.79 -22.32 -8.01
C GLN A 4 1.32 -22.32 -6.55
N TYR A 5 0.72 -21.22 -6.12
CA TYR A 5 0.02 -21.08 -4.86
C TYR A 5 -1.42 -20.63 -5.11
N ALA A 6 -2.39 -21.28 -4.48
CA ALA A 6 -3.80 -20.91 -4.54
C ALA A 6 -4.32 -20.49 -3.16
N ALA A 7 -4.91 -19.30 -3.08
CA ALA A 7 -5.63 -18.80 -1.93
C ALA A 7 -7.13 -18.81 -2.22
N SER A 8 -7.95 -19.17 -1.23
CA SER A 8 -9.40 -19.25 -1.38
C SER A 8 -10.14 -18.59 -0.21
N ASP A 9 -11.28 -17.96 -0.49
CA ASP A 9 -12.25 -17.53 0.52
C ASP A 9 -13.46 -18.47 0.50
N LYS A 10 -13.60 -19.30 1.53
CA LYS A 10 -14.71 -20.27 1.66
C LYS A 10 -16.10 -19.62 1.70
N ARG A 11 -16.19 -18.36 2.13
CA ARG A 11 -17.47 -17.65 2.24
C ARG A 11 -18.06 -17.32 0.87
N THR A 12 -17.22 -17.01 -0.11
CA THR A 12 -17.62 -16.55 -1.44
C THR A 12 -17.30 -17.55 -2.54
N GLY A 13 -16.44 -18.53 -2.25
CA GLY A 13 -15.88 -19.45 -3.25
C GLY A 13 -14.84 -18.81 -4.16
N LEU A 14 -14.41 -17.56 -3.88
CA LEU A 14 -13.38 -16.89 -4.67
C LEU A 14 -12.03 -17.57 -4.47
N GLU A 15 -11.30 -17.77 -5.56
CA GLU A 15 -9.93 -18.28 -5.57
C GLU A 15 -9.01 -17.33 -6.33
N VAL A 16 -7.81 -17.12 -5.80
CA VAL A 16 -6.72 -16.40 -6.46
C VAL A 16 -5.51 -17.32 -6.52
N THR A 17 -4.97 -17.46 -7.73
CA THR A 17 -3.76 -18.24 -7.98
C THR A 17 -2.59 -17.31 -8.29
N VAL A 18 -1.47 -17.51 -7.60
CA VAL A 18 -0.17 -16.89 -7.90
C VAL A 18 0.74 -17.94 -8.50
N THR A 19 1.31 -17.66 -9.67
CA THR A 19 2.22 -18.57 -10.38
C THR A 19 3.51 -17.82 -10.70
N GLY A 20 4.67 -18.44 -10.45
CA GLY A 20 5.97 -17.81 -10.72
C GLY A 20 7.16 -18.58 -10.16
N GLU A 21 8.34 -17.97 -10.16
CA GLU A 21 9.52 -18.52 -9.50
C GLU A 21 9.56 -18.03 -8.05
N PHE A 22 9.33 -18.92 -7.08
CA PHE A 22 9.28 -18.52 -5.69
C PHE A 22 10.68 -18.57 -5.05
N PRO A 23 11.00 -17.60 -4.18
CA PRO A 23 12.28 -17.57 -3.48
C PRO A 23 12.49 -18.85 -2.66
N PRO A 24 13.72 -19.36 -2.53
CA PRO A 24 13.99 -20.59 -1.79
C PRO A 24 13.79 -20.44 -0.28
N HIS A 25 13.82 -19.20 0.24
CA HIS A 25 13.71 -18.94 1.66
C HIS A 25 12.28 -19.25 2.18
N PRO A 26 12.12 -20.09 3.22
CA PRO A 26 10.80 -20.50 3.71
C PRO A 26 9.94 -19.33 4.19
N GLU A 27 10.52 -18.29 4.80
CA GLU A 27 9.74 -17.15 5.28
C GLU A 27 9.13 -16.35 4.13
N ASP A 28 9.85 -16.18 3.01
CA ASP A 28 9.34 -15.45 1.86
C ASP A 28 8.16 -16.20 1.22
N ARG A 29 8.23 -17.53 1.18
CA ARG A 29 7.12 -18.40 0.76
C ARG A 29 5.90 -18.24 1.66
N VAL A 30 6.10 -18.16 2.97
CA VAL A 30 5.03 -17.87 3.94
C VAL A 30 4.46 -16.47 3.71
N ARG A 31 5.29 -15.48 3.39
CA ARG A 31 4.84 -14.12 3.05
C ARG A 31 3.98 -14.11 1.79
N ILE A 32 4.38 -14.81 0.72
CA ILE A 32 3.58 -14.97 -0.50
C ILE A 32 2.20 -15.53 -0.15
N ALA A 33 2.16 -16.66 0.58
CA ALA A 33 0.90 -17.29 0.98
C ALA A 33 -0.03 -16.34 1.76
N ARG A 34 0.54 -15.63 2.74
CA ARG A 34 -0.23 -14.67 3.56
C ARG A 34 -0.74 -13.49 2.74
N THR A 35 0.09 -12.90 1.89
CA THR A 35 -0.29 -11.77 1.05
C THR A 35 -1.39 -12.16 0.06
N SER A 36 -1.26 -13.31 -0.61
CA SER A 36 -2.30 -13.84 -1.50
C SER A 36 -3.62 -14.11 -0.78
N GLN A 37 -3.58 -14.65 0.44
CA GLN A 37 -4.78 -14.86 1.25
C GLN A 37 -5.43 -13.54 1.67
N LEU A 38 -4.65 -12.54 2.06
CA LEU A 38 -5.16 -11.20 2.39
C LEU A 38 -5.85 -10.56 1.18
N PHE A 39 -5.20 -10.60 0.02
CA PHE A 39 -5.77 -10.09 -1.23
C PHE A 39 -7.07 -10.82 -1.59
N THR A 40 -7.10 -12.16 -1.51
CA THR A 40 -8.29 -12.95 -1.80
C THR A 40 -9.48 -12.58 -0.90
N ARG A 41 -9.23 -12.38 0.40
CA ARG A 41 -10.26 -11.94 1.36
C ARG A 41 -10.74 -10.53 1.08
N LEU A 42 -9.83 -9.63 0.71
CA LEU A 42 -10.16 -8.27 0.34
C LEU A 42 -11.05 -8.24 -0.91
N MET A 43 -10.65 -8.94 -1.98
CA MET A 43 -11.44 -9.07 -3.20
C MET A 43 -12.82 -9.67 -2.92
N SER A 44 -12.88 -10.71 -2.10
CA SER A 44 -14.14 -11.32 -1.67
C SER A 44 -15.03 -10.37 -0.87
N THR A 45 -14.46 -9.41 -0.15
CA THR A 45 -15.22 -8.38 0.58
C THR A 45 -15.78 -7.35 -0.39
N ILE A 46 -14.97 -6.90 -1.35
CA ILE A 46 -15.40 -5.93 -2.37
C ILE A 46 -16.51 -6.54 -3.24
N LEU A 47 -16.32 -7.77 -3.74
CA LEU A 47 -17.29 -8.46 -4.59
C LEU A 47 -18.62 -8.75 -3.87
N ALA A 48 -18.59 -8.98 -2.56
CA ALA A 48 -19.80 -9.15 -1.75
C ALA A 48 -20.56 -7.83 -1.49
N THR A 49 -20.06 -6.69 -1.96
CA THR A 49 -20.74 -5.39 -1.83
C THR A 49 -21.88 -5.32 -2.84
N GLU A 50 -23.14 -5.26 -2.39
CA GLU A 50 -24.32 -5.27 -3.27
C GLU A 50 -24.44 -3.97 -4.09
N ASN A 51 -24.27 -2.81 -3.44
CA ASN A 51 -24.37 -1.51 -4.09
C ASN A 51 -23.22 -1.32 -5.10
N GLU A 52 -23.56 -1.12 -6.38
CA GLU A 52 -22.57 -1.00 -7.45
C GLU A 52 -21.66 0.22 -7.30
N THR A 53 -22.22 1.39 -6.97
CA THR A 53 -21.43 2.62 -6.79
C THR A 53 -20.40 2.42 -5.69
N GLN A 54 -20.82 1.92 -4.53
CA GLN A 54 -19.93 1.65 -3.41
C GLN A 54 -18.88 0.58 -3.76
N ARG A 55 -19.26 -0.47 -4.48
CA ARG A 55 -18.34 -1.51 -4.95
C ARG A 55 -17.27 -0.92 -5.88
N ARG A 56 -17.67 -0.04 -6.79
CA ARG A 56 -16.77 0.66 -7.72
C ARG A 56 -15.80 1.58 -6.98
N GLU A 57 -16.26 2.34 -6.01
CA GLU A 57 -15.41 3.19 -5.16
C GLU A 57 -14.38 2.36 -4.38
N ARG A 58 -14.79 1.21 -3.83
CA ARG A 58 -13.88 0.29 -3.13
C ARG A 58 -12.81 -0.28 -4.05
N PHE A 59 -13.15 -0.61 -5.29
CA PHE A 59 -12.16 -1.02 -6.30
C PHE A 59 -11.14 0.08 -6.58
N MET A 60 -11.62 1.29 -6.87
CA MET A 60 -10.72 2.43 -7.11
C MET A 60 -9.80 2.72 -5.92
N ALA A 61 -10.30 2.56 -4.70
CA ALA A 61 -9.50 2.75 -3.49
C ALA A 61 -8.39 1.71 -3.36
N ILE A 62 -8.68 0.42 -3.58
CA ILE A 62 -7.65 -0.62 -3.46
C ILE A 62 -6.65 -0.56 -4.61
N GLU A 63 -7.08 -0.25 -5.83
CA GLU A 63 -6.19 -0.07 -6.99
C GLU A 63 -5.13 0.99 -6.69
N SER A 64 -5.54 2.18 -6.22
CA SER A 64 -4.61 3.25 -5.88
C SER A 64 -3.67 2.89 -4.71
N GLN A 65 -4.13 2.10 -3.74
CA GLN A 65 -3.27 1.62 -2.65
C GLN A 65 -2.22 0.61 -3.14
N LEU A 66 -2.61 -0.28 -4.05
CA LEU A 66 -1.69 -1.27 -4.63
C LEU A 66 -0.66 -0.60 -5.55
N GLU A 67 -1.07 0.37 -6.36
CA GLU A 67 -0.17 1.19 -7.17
C GLU A 67 0.85 1.93 -6.30
N MET A 68 0.40 2.52 -5.18
CA MET A 68 1.30 3.21 -4.26
C MET A 68 2.26 2.25 -3.55
N ALA A 69 1.79 1.08 -3.12
CA ALA A 69 2.64 0.06 -2.51
C ALA A 69 3.71 -0.44 -3.49
N ASP A 70 3.33 -0.67 -4.76
CA ASP A 70 4.26 -1.07 -5.81
C ASP A 70 5.32 0.00 -6.09
N ALA A 71 4.91 1.27 -6.22
CA ALA A 71 5.84 2.38 -6.41
C ALA A 71 6.83 2.53 -5.23
N LEU A 72 6.36 2.38 -4.00
CA LEU A 72 7.21 2.39 -2.80
C LEU A 72 8.23 1.24 -2.79
N ILE A 73 7.80 0.03 -3.15
CA ILE A 73 8.68 -1.15 -3.24
C ILE A 73 9.73 -0.98 -4.35
N ARG A 74 9.35 -0.32 -5.45
CA ARG A 74 10.25 0.02 -6.56
C ARG A 74 11.14 1.24 -6.29
N GLU A 75 11.00 1.89 -5.14
CA GLU A 75 11.69 3.14 -4.78
C GLU A 75 11.44 4.28 -5.79
N ASP A 76 10.29 4.26 -6.46
CA ASP A 76 9.89 5.20 -7.51
C ASP A 76 9.22 6.44 -6.89
N VAL A 77 10.06 7.36 -6.39
CA VAL A 77 9.60 8.55 -5.66
C VAL A 77 8.73 9.47 -6.52
N GLU A 78 8.99 9.57 -7.82
CA GLU A 78 8.19 10.39 -8.74
C GLU A 78 6.77 9.84 -8.87
N GLU A 79 6.65 8.52 -9.02
CA GLU A 79 5.36 7.84 -9.12
C GLU A 79 4.60 7.92 -7.80
N VAL A 80 5.27 7.74 -6.66
CA VAL A 80 4.66 7.93 -5.32
C VAL A 80 4.07 9.33 -5.19
N GLN A 81 4.82 10.38 -5.54
CA GLN A 81 4.34 11.76 -5.49
C GLN A 81 3.14 11.98 -6.42
N ARG A 82 3.17 11.41 -7.63
CA ARG A 82 2.05 11.48 -8.58
C ARG A 82 0.78 10.85 -8.01
N LEU A 83 0.90 9.64 -7.45
CA LEU A 83 -0.21 8.89 -6.85
C LEU A 83 -0.76 9.57 -5.60
N MET A 84 0.10 10.15 -4.75
CA MET A 84 -0.32 10.94 -3.59
C MET A 84 -1.15 12.16 -4.01
N ARG A 85 -0.69 12.94 -5.01
CA ARG A 85 -1.46 14.09 -5.52
C ARG A 85 -2.82 13.68 -6.06
N GLN A 86 -2.89 12.57 -6.81
CA GLN A 86 -4.14 12.03 -7.34
C GLN A 86 -5.10 11.59 -6.23
N THR A 87 -4.57 10.96 -5.17
CA THR A 87 -5.36 10.52 -4.02
C THR A 87 -5.93 11.71 -3.26
N MET A 88 -5.13 12.74 -2.99
CA MET A 88 -5.57 13.95 -2.27
C MET A 88 -6.59 14.76 -3.08
N ALA A 89 -6.41 14.89 -4.40
CA ALA A 89 -7.40 15.51 -5.28
C ALA A 89 -8.76 14.80 -5.24
N ARG A 90 -8.77 13.45 -5.18
CA ARG A 90 -10.00 12.66 -5.01
C ARG A 90 -10.68 12.84 -3.66
N MET A 91 -9.93 13.19 -2.61
CA MET A 91 -10.46 13.52 -1.28
C MET A 91 -10.91 14.99 -1.16
N GLY A 92 -10.80 15.78 -2.23
CA GLY A 92 -11.16 17.20 -2.23
C GLY A 92 -10.14 18.11 -1.56
N ILE A 93 -8.93 17.63 -1.31
CA ILE A 93 -7.82 18.44 -0.77
C ILE A 93 -7.18 19.21 -1.93
N SER A 94 -7.10 20.54 -1.80
CA SER A 94 -6.50 21.39 -2.83
C SER A 94 -4.96 21.26 -2.85
N GLN A 95 -4.31 21.65 -3.96
CA GLN A 95 -2.84 21.65 -4.01
C GLN A 95 -2.19 22.55 -2.95
N GLU A 96 -2.84 23.66 -2.60
CA GLU A 96 -2.37 24.56 -1.54
C GLU A 96 -2.34 23.86 -0.17
N GLN A 97 -3.38 23.08 0.16
CA GLN A 97 -3.41 22.29 1.40
C GLN A 97 -2.38 21.14 1.41
N LEU A 98 -2.04 20.63 0.23
CA LEU A 98 -1.05 19.58 0.01
C LEU A 98 0.37 20.09 0.33
N ASP A 99 0.70 21.28 -0.16
CA ASP A 99 2.00 21.94 0.09
C ASP A 99 2.18 22.26 1.58
N ASP A 100 1.11 22.67 2.25
CA ASP A 100 1.11 22.93 3.70
C ASP A 100 1.36 21.65 4.52
N VAL A 101 0.71 20.54 4.17
CA VAL A 101 0.94 19.23 4.83
C VAL A 101 2.36 18.72 4.58
N MET A 102 2.85 18.82 3.34
CA MET A 102 4.23 18.44 2.98
C MET A 102 5.27 19.25 3.77
N ARG A 103 5.04 20.56 3.92
CA ARG A 103 5.92 21.44 4.70
C ARG A 103 5.96 21.03 6.18
N GLN A 104 4.81 20.69 6.77
CA GLN A 104 4.73 20.20 8.16
C GLN A 104 5.47 18.86 8.37
N ILE A 105 5.40 17.95 7.40
CA ILE A 105 6.10 16.65 7.46
C ILE A 105 7.63 16.87 7.44
N ILE A 106 8.12 17.78 6.61
CA ILE A 106 9.54 18.12 6.51
C ILE A 106 10.05 18.78 7.80
N GLU A 107 9.27 19.69 8.39
CA GLU A 107 9.61 20.34 9.67
C GLU A 107 9.72 19.32 10.80
N GLN A 108 8.75 18.40 10.92
CA GLN A 108 8.77 17.37 11.96
C GLN A 108 9.88 16.33 11.78
N LEU A 109 10.26 16.01 10.54
CA LEU A 109 11.40 15.12 10.25
C LEU A 109 12.75 15.83 10.41
N GLY A 110 12.81 17.14 10.20
CA GLY A 110 14.01 17.96 10.36
C GLY A 110 14.39 18.22 11.82
N GLU A 111 13.41 18.32 12.73
CA GLU A 111 13.66 18.54 14.17
C GLU A 111 14.05 17.28 14.96
N GLY A 112 13.94 16.09 14.37
CA GLY A 112 14.29 14.80 15.01
C GLY A 112 15.74 14.32 14.81
N GLY A 113 16.59 15.08 14.12
CA GLY A 113 17.88 14.62 13.58
C GLY A 113 19.16 15.23 14.18
N GLY A 114 19.15 15.70 15.42
CA GLY A 114 20.36 16.26 16.06
C GLY A 114 20.63 15.68 17.45
N PRO A 115 21.73 14.92 17.68
CA PRO A 115 22.07 14.46 19.02
C PRO A 115 22.50 15.65 19.88
N ALA A 116 21.72 15.96 20.91
CA ALA A 116 22.17 16.78 22.02
C ALA A 116 23.31 16.03 22.75
N SER A 117 24.54 16.45 22.51
CA SER A 117 25.70 16.05 23.32
C SER A 117 25.79 17.02 24.52
N PRO A 118 25.63 16.56 25.78
CA PRO A 118 25.82 17.41 26.94
C PRO A 118 27.30 17.36 27.35
N GLY A 119 27.99 18.50 27.30
CA GLY A 119 29.27 18.66 28.00
C GLY A 119 30.26 19.58 27.31
N ALA A 120 30.28 20.85 27.72
CA ALA A 120 31.50 21.67 27.79
C ALA A 120 31.19 22.92 28.63
N GLY A 121 31.68 22.93 29.86
CA GLY A 121 31.68 24.08 30.78
C GLY A 121 32.77 23.82 31.81
N GLU A 122 33.96 24.33 31.52
CA GLU A 122 35.07 24.52 32.47
C GLU A 122 34.71 25.56 33.54
#